data_AF-A0A4W3HAM3-F1
#
_entry.id   AF-A0A4W3HAM3-F1
#
_cell.length_a   1.000
_cell.length_b   1.000
_cell.length_c   1.000
_cell.angle_alpha   90.00
_cell.angle_beta   90.00
_cell.angle_gamma   90.00
#
_symmetry.space_group_name_H-M   'P 1'
#
loop_
_entity.id
_entity.type
_entity.pdbx_description
1 polymer ?
#
loop_
_entity_poly.entity_id
_entity_poly.type
_entity_poly.pdbx_seq_one_letter_code
_entity_poly.pdbx_strand_id
1 'polypeptide(L)'
;MLMTMGLNTIVVPLGVSFFTEEIYTGSVWITYIVFSDTISIIDLLLNFYLGYTDEDMEVIIVDPKQIKNHYLKTWFVIDLIAALPVEYILLIQRTIGKLDASSVEYTGSRITRILKLARIMGLLRLLRFSSLLRYTKSWEELHHWNMGISRFLGLGYWIIVAILFLHWNACLQYLIVSLQGVPKNSWVGLLNIKDKSLKVKYSFSIFRALCHMMCLDYGTIGIPTGNILYSYNVS
;
A
#
# COMPACT_ATOMS: atom_id res chain seq x y z
N MET A 1 8.54 -12.21 -9.23
CA MET A 1 8.28 -10.77 -9.38
C MET A 1 6.80 -10.43 -9.27
N LEU A 2 5.95 -10.90 -10.20
CA LEU A 2 4.48 -10.72 -10.10
C LEU A 2 3.91 -11.25 -8.77
N MET A 3 4.31 -12.46 -8.36
CA MET A 3 3.86 -13.04 -7.10
C MET A 3 4.31 -12.22 -5.87
N THR A 4 5.56 -11.73 -5.86
CA THR A 4 6.09 -10.92 -4.76
C THR A 4 5.43 -9.55 -4.69
N MET A 5 5.19 -8.93 -5.85
CA MET A 5 4.44 -7.67 -5.95
C MET A 5 2.98 -7.84 -5.49
N GLY A 6 2.29 -8.90 -5.93
CA GLY A 6 0.92 -9.20 -5.49
C GLY A 6 0.83 -9.42 -3.98
N LEU A 7 1.76 -10.20 -3.41
CA LEU A 7 1.84 -10.41 -1.96
C LEU A 7 2.10 -9.11 -1.20
N ASN A 8 3.05 -8.28 -1.66
CA ASN A 8 3.32 -6.98 -1.04
C ASN A 8 2.09 -6.08 -1.01
N THR A 9 1.26 -6.15 -2.04
CA THR A 9 0.08 -5.32 -2.20
C THR A 9 -1.02 -5.62 -1.16
N ILE A 10 -0.99 -6.83 -0.59
CA ILE A 10 -1.89 -7.27 0.49
C ILE A 10 -1.20 -7.13 1.86
N VAL A 11 0.04 -7.59 1.96
CA VAL A 11 0.76 -7.71 3.23
C VAL A 11 1.19 -6.35 3.78
N VAL A 12 1.62 -5.42 2.92
CA VAL A 12 2.13 -4.10 3.37
C VAL A 12 1.01 -3.26 4.00
N PRO A 13 -0.16 -3.03 3.37
CA PRO A 13 -1.24 -2.28 4.01
C PRO A 13 -1.72 -2.92 5.31
N LEU A 14 -1.82 -4.25 5.35
CA LEU A 14 -2.19 -5.00 6.55
C LEU A 14 -1.18 -4.77 7.69
N GLY A 15 0.11 -4.86 7.39
CA GLY A 15 1.18 -4.64 8.36
C GLY A 15 1.20 -3.20 8.87
N VAL A 16 1.13 -2.22 7.97
CA VAL A 16 1.15 -0.79 8.32
C VAL A 16 -0.05 -0.39 9.19
N SER A 17 -1.24 -0.96 8.93
CA SER A 17 -2.48 -0.59 9.61
C SER A 17 -2.70 -1.33 10.93
N PHE A 18 -2.50 -2.65 10.98
CA PHE A 18 -2.91 -3.47 12.11
C PHE A 18 -1.77 -4.02 12.97
N PHE A 19 -0.53 -4.08 12.49
CA PHE A 19 0.55 -4.66 13.30
C PHE A 19 0.91 -3.75 14.47
N THR A 20 1.09 -4.36 15.63
CA THR A 20 1.63 -3.69 16.81
C THR A 20 3.12 -3.42 16.61
N GLU A 21 3.67 -2.45 17.37
CA GLU A 21 5.10 -2.12 17.29
C GLU A 21 5.99 -3.36 17.49
N GLU A 22 5.60 -4.29 18.37
CA GLU A 22 6.33 -5.55 18.59
C GLU A 22 6.45 -6.41 17.33
N ILE A 23 5.34 -6.63 16.62
CA ILE A 23 5.31 -7.42 15.38
C ILE A 23 6.05 -6.69 14.26
N TYR A 24 5.89 -5.37 14.19
CA TYR A 24 6.53 -4.53 13.17
C TYR A 24 8.07 -4.47 13.35
N THR A 25 8.56 -4.53 14.59
CA THR A 25 10.00 -4.64 14.88
C THR A 25 10.53 -6.08 14.90
N GLY A 26 9.67 -7.07 14.71
CA GLY A 26 10.03 -8.48 14.72
C GLY A 26 10.95 -8.84 13.55
N SER A 27 11.90 -9.75 13.81
CA SER A 27 12.87 -10.23 12.81
C SER A 27 12.22 -10.80 11.56
N VAL A 28 11.05 -11.46 11.70
CA VAL A 28 10.30 -12.04 10.59
C VAL A 28 9.80 -10.96 9.63
N TRP A 29 9.23 -9.87 10.14
CA TRP A 29 8.70 -8.78 9.33
C TRP A 29 9.82 -8.04 8.59
N ILE A 30 10.90 -7.75 9.31
CA ILE A 30 12.09 -7.12 8.73
C ILE A 30 12.67 -8.00 7.62
N THR A 31 12.84 -9.30 7.87
CA THR A 31 13.36 -10.23 6.86
C THR A 31 12.48 -10.25 5.60
N TYR A 32 11.17 -10.29 5.76
CA TYR A 32 10.21 -10.22 4.64
C TYR A 32 10.39 -8.94 3.82
N ILE A 33 10.47 -7.79 4.50
CA ILE A 33 10.65 -6.50 3.82
C ILE A 33 11.99 -6.44 3.08
N VAL A 34 13.11 -6.81 3.73
CA VAL A 34 14.44 -6.80 3.09
C VAL A 34 14.43 -7.68 1.83
N PHE A 35 13.86 -8.88 1.94
CA PHE A 35 13.75 -9.81 0.83
C PHE A 35 12.93 -9.22 -0.33
N SER A 36 11.76 -8.66 -0.02
CA SER A 36 10.89 -7.99 -0.99
C SER A 36 11.57 -6.80 -1.68
N ASP A 37 12.25 -5.94 -0.91
CA ASP A 37 12.92 -4.75 -1.44
C ASP A 37 14.11 -5.15 -2.32
N THR A 38 14.85 -6.21 -1.97
CA THR A 38 15.94 -6.76 -2.79
C THR A 38 15.42 -7.19 -4.17
N ILE A 39 14.32 -7.95 -4.21
CA ILE A 39 13.71 -8.39 -5.48
C ILE A 39 13.25 -7.19 -6.32
N SER A 40 12.83 -6.12 -5.66
CA SER A 40 12.31 -4.93 -6.32
C SER A 40 13.41 -4.07 -6.93
N ILE A 41 14.57 -4.00 -6.28
CA ILE A 41 15.77 -3.37 -6.84
C ILE A 41 16.26 -4.18 -8.05
N ILE A 42 16.24 -5.51 -7.96
CA ILE A 42 16.60 -6.37 -9.10
C ILE A 42 15.67 -6.12 -10.29
N ASP A 43 14.35 -6.04 -10.06
CA ASP A 43 13.37 -5.70 -11.10
C ASP A 43 13.63 -4.33 -11.73
N LEU A 44 13.86 -3.29 -10.91
CA LEU A 44 14.24 -1.96 -11.40
C LEU A 44 15.46 -2.02 -12.32
N LEU A 45 16.48 -2.83 -11.98
CA LEU A 45 17.67 -3.01 -12.82
C LEU A 45 17.35 -3.76 -14.11
N LEU A 46 16.50 -4.79 -14.05
CA LEU A 46 16.08 -5.56 -15.23
C LEU A 46 15.25 -4.71 -16.21
N ASN A 47 14.45 -3.77 -15.72
CA ASN A 47 13.67 -2.85 -16.55
C ASN A 47 14.53 -1.94 -17.45
N PHE A 48 15.82 -1.75 -17.13
CA PHE A 48 16.77 -1.06 -18.03
C PHE A 48 17.27 -1.93 -19.20
N TYR A 49 17.10 -3.24 -19.12
CA TYR A 49 17.51 -4.21 -20.14
C TYR A 49 16.33 -4.80 -20.92
N LEU A 50 15.11 -4.63 -20.43
CA LEU A 50 13.90 -5.07 -21.13
C LEU A 50 13.57 -4.07 -22.24
N GLY A 51 13.54 -4.58 -23.47
CA GLY A 51 13.10 -3.82 -24.64
C GLY A 51 11.63 -3.44 -24.53
N TYR A 52 11.27 -2.29 -25.10
CA TYR A 52 9.88 -1.86 -25.22
C TYR A 52 9.40 -2.09 -26.66
N THR A 53 8.13 -2.40 -26.81
CA THR A 53 7.47 -2.46 -28.12
C THR A 53 7.03 -1.06 -28.49
N ASP A 54 7.38 -0.61 -29.68
CA ASP A 54 6.84 0.63 -30.24
C ASP A 54 5.42 0.35 -30.75
N GLU A 55 4.41 0.99 -30.14
CA GLU A 55 2.98 0.81 -30.51
C GLU A 55 2.74 1.17 -31.99
N ASP A 56 3.57 2.06 -32.55
CA ASP A 56 3.43 2.54 -33.94
C ASP A 56 4.07 1.62 -34.99
N MET A 57 5.07 0.81 -34.63
CA MET A 57 5.83 0.01 -35.60
C MET A 57 5.73 -1.51 -35.39
N GLU A 58 5.07 -1.99 -34.33
CA GLU A 58 5.07 -3.42 -33.91
C GLU A 58 6.49 -4.04 -33.82
N VAL A 59 7.52 -3.20 -33.75
CA VAL A 59 8.92 -3.63 -33.72
C VAL A 59 9.45 -3.46 -32.30
N ILE A 60 10.12 -4.50 -31.82
CA ILE A 60 10.78 -4.49 -30.51
C ILE A 60 12.10 -3.72 -30.64
N ILE A 61 12.20 -2.57 -29.98
CA ILE A 61 13.42 -1.77 -29.96
C ILE A 61 14.35 -2.33 -28.89
N VAL A 62 15.46 -2.93 -29.33
CA VAL A 62 16.47 -3.58 -28.46
C VAL A 62 17.68 -2.69 -28.19
N ASP A 63 17.74 -1.48 -28.77
CA ASP A 63 18.87 -0.56 -28.57
C ASP A 63 18.92 -0.06 -27.11
N PRO A 64 19.96 -0.42 -26.33
CA PRO A 64 20.05 -0.10 -24.91
C PRO A 64 20.09 1.41 -24.63
N LYS A 65 20.51 2.25 -25.58
CA LYS A 65 20.50 3.71 -25.38
C LYS A 65 19.09 4.28 -25.46
N GLN A 66 18.28 3.78 -26.39
CA GLN A 66 16.90 4.20 -26.58
C GLN A 66 16.02 3.71 -25.43
N ILE A 67 16.18 2.45 -25.01
CA ILE A 67 15.48 1.86 -23.87
C ILE A 67 15.71 2.70 -22.60
N LYS A 68 16.97 3.02 -22.28
CA LYS A 68 17.32 3.81 -21.09
C LYS A 68 16.68 5.20 -21.12
N ASN A 69 16.79 5.93 -22.23
CA ASN A 69 16.26 7.28 -22.33
C ASN A 69 14.73 7.33 -22.26
N HIS A 70 14.07 6.33 -22.87
CA HIS A 70 12.62 6.20 -22.78
C HIS A 70 12.17 5.90 -21.36
N TYR A 71 12.80 4.91 -20.70
CA TYR A 71 12.45 4.50 -19.34
C TYR A 71 12.70 5.59 -18.29
N LEU A 72 13.81 6.33 -18.41
CA LEU A 72 14.14 7.45 -17.53
C LEU A 72 13.12 8.59 -17.58
N LYS A 73 12.46 8.81 -18.71
CA LYS A 73 11.47 9.89 -18.89
C LYS A 73 10.06 9.52 -18.44
N THR A 74 9.72 8.23 -18.48
CA THR A 74 8.34 7.78 -18.26
C THR A 74 8.12 7.24 -16.85
N TRP A 75 8.80 6.16 -16.48
CA TRP A 75 8.43 5.36 -15.30
C TRP A 75 9.51 5.26 -14.24
N PHE A 76 10.76 5.59 -14.55
CA PHE A 76 11.88 5.45 -13.62
C PHE A 76 11.65 6.13 -12.27
N VAL A 77 11.10 7.34 -12.23
CA VAL A 77 10.87 8.06 -10.97
C VAL A 77 9.88 7.31 -10.07
N ILE A 78 8.82 6.75 -10.64
CA ILE A 78 7.78 6.01 -9.89
C ILE A 78 8.37 4.70 -9.37
N ASP A 79 9.05 3.94 -10.23
CA ASP A 79 9.67 2.66 -9.84
C ASP A 79 10.81 2.87 -8.83
N LEU A 80 11.59 3.95 -8.95
CA LEU A 80 12.63 4.34 -8.00
C LEU A 80 12.04 4.66 -6.63
N ILE A 81 11.04 5.56 -6.55
CA ILE A 81 10.38 5.91 -5.28
C ILE A 81 9.78 4.66 -4.64
N ALA A 82 9.17 3.80 -5.45
CA ALA A 82 8.59 2.56 -4.98
C ALA A 82 9.64 1.54 -4.51
N ALA A 83 10.86 1.56 -5.03
CA ALA A 83 11.98 0.70 -4.63
C ALA A 83 12.74 1.21 -3.40
N LEU A 84 12.56 2.48 -3.00
CA LEU A 84 13.29 3.07 -1.88
C LEU A 84 12.87 2.45 -0.53
N PRO A 85 13.83 1.96 0.28
CA PRO A 85 13.57 1.45 1.63
C PRO A 85 13.40 2.60 2.64
N VAL A 86 12.48 3.54 2.38
CA VAL A 86 12.28 4.78 3.16
C VAL A 86 11.99 4.49 4.64
N GLU A 87 11.30 3.39 4.93
CA GLU A 87 11.01 2.93 6.30
C GLU A 87 12.29 2.66 7.10
N TYR A 88 13.35 2.11 6.48
CA TYR A 88 14.61 1.80 7.15
C TYR A 88 15.42 3.05 7.49
N ILE A 89 15.44 4.03 6.58
CA ILE A 89 16.16 5.29 6.81
C ILE A 89 15.60 5.98 8.06
N LEU A 90 14.28 5.98 8.22
CA LEU A 90 13.60 6.56 9.38
C LEU A 90 13.79 5.73 10.66
N LEU A 91 13.81 4.40 10.57
CA LEU A 91 14.11 3.51 11.71
C LEU A 91 15.56 3.66 12.19
N ILE A 92 16.52 3.73 11.27
CA ILE A 92 17.94 3.91 11.57
C ILE A 92 18.17 5.29 12.22
N GLN A 93 17.58 6.36 11.68
CA GLN A 93 17.62 7.68 12.30
C GLN A 93 17.05 7.68 13.73
N ARG A 94 16.00 6.89 13.98
CA ARG A 94 15.44 6.74 15.34
C ARG A 94 16.37 5.98 16.28
N THR A 95 17.03 4.93 15.81
CA THR A 95 17.98 4.15 16.63
C THR A 95 19.23 4.96 16.94
N ILE A 96 19.75 5.70 15.97
CA ILE A 96 20.92 6.58 16.15
C ILE A 96 20.55 7.77 17.04
N GLY A 97 19.42 8.44 16.79
CA GLY A 97 18.96 9.57 17.60
C GLY A 97 18.54 9.19 19.03
N LYS A 98 18.23 7.92 19.31
CA LYS A 98 18.02 7.41 20.68
C LYS A 98 19.32 7.24 21.46
N LEU A 99 20.46 7.05 20.80
CA LEU A 99 21.76 6.96 21.47
C LEU A 99 22.24 8.33 21.98
N ASP A 100 21.82 9.42 21.33
CA ASP A 100 22.14 10.80 21.73
C ASP A 100 21.12 11.45 22.69
N ALA A 101 19.95 10.84 22.89
CA ALA A 101 18.81 11.46 23.60
C ALA A 101 18.63 10.96 25.05
N SER A 102 19.70 10.98 25.85
CA SER A 102 19.59 10.91 27.32
C SER A 102 19.04 12.21 27.96
N SER A 103 18.69 13.20 27.15
CA SER A 103 18.00 14.41 27.60
C SER A 103 16.83 14.73 26.67
N VAL A 104 15.76 15.28 27.23
CA VAL A 104 14.65 15.96 26.55
C VAL A 104 13.38 15.11 26.29
N GLU A 105 12.56 15.08 27.34
CA GLU A 105 11.15 14.71 27.46
C GLU A 105 10.20 15.45 26.48
N TYR A 106 10.67 16.53 25.82
CA TYR A 106 9.93 17.27 24.78
C TYR A 106 9.84 16.56 23.41
N THR A 107 10.64 15.52 23.17
CA THR A 107 10.77 14.90 21.84
C THR A 107 9.68 13.86 21.56
N GLY A 108 8.96 13.38 22.59
CA GLY A 108 7.95 12.31 22.46
C GLY A 108 6.77 12.64 21.52
N SER A 109 6.33 13.91 21.49
CA SER A 109 5.23 14.34 20.61
C SER A 109 5.63 14.46 19.13
N ARG A 110 6.91 14.75 18.84
CA ARG A 110 7.45 14.82 17.48
C ARG A 110 7.77 13.43 16.93
N ILE A 111 8.31 12.55 17.77
CA ILE A 111 8.62 11.15 17.41
C ILE A 111 7.34 10.40 17.02
N THR A 112 6.24 10.57 17.75
CA THR A 112 4.96 9.95 17.38
C THR A 112 4.42 10.47 16.05
N ARG A 113 4.62 11.76 15.70
CA ARG A 113 4.25 12.29 14.37
C ARG A 113 5.14 11.73 13.26
N ILE A 114 6.44 11.63 13.49
CA ILE A 114 7.39 11.08 12.51
C ILE A 114 7.11 9.59 12.26
N LEU A 115 6.77 8.81 13.29
CA LEU A 115 6.36 7.41 13.13
C LEU A 115 5.06 7.26 12.33
N LYS A 116 4.11 8.17 12.54
CA LYS A 116 2.88 8.23 11.75
C LYS A 116 3.17 8.54 10.28
N LEU A 117 4.09 9.46 10.01
CA LEU A 117 4.54 9.78 8.65
C LEU A 117 5.31 8.62 8.02
N ALA A 118 6.19 7.94 8.77
CA ALA A 118 6.91 6.76 8.29
C ALA A 118 5.98 5.65 7.82
N ARG A 119 4.90 5.39 8.58
CA ARG A 119 3.85 4.43 8.22
C ARG A 119 3.13 4.81 6.92
N ILE A 120 2.84 6.09 6.72
CA ILE A 120 2.23 6.59 5.47
C ILE A 120 3.22 6.46 4.30
N MET A 121 4.51 6.73 4.51
CA MET A 121 5.55 6.56 3.49
C MET A 121 5.70 5.09 3.07
N GLY A 122 5.44 4.13 3.97
CA GLY A 122 5.35 2.71 3.63
C GLY A 122 4.29 2.38 2.57
N LEU A 123 3.22 3.18 2.49
CA LEU A 123 2.19 3.05 1.46
C LEU A 123 2.68 3.47 0.06
N LEU A 124 3.82 4.18 -0.07
CA LEU A 124 4.40 4.46 -1.39
C LEU A 124 4.74 3.18 -2.15
N ARG A 125 4.93 2.05 -1.46
CA ARG A 125 5.07 0.73 -2.09
C ARG A 125 3.81 0.32 -2.88
N LEU A 126 2.64 0.89 -2.60
CA LEU A 126 1.43 0.68 -3.41
C LEU A 126 1.53 1.28 -4.81
N LEU A 127 2.46 2.22 -5.06
CA LEU A 127 2.72 2.70 -6.41
C LEU A 127 3.15 1.56 -7.36
N ARG A 128 3.68 0.45 -6.82
CA ARG A 128 3.99 -0.77 -7.59
C ARG A 128 2.76 -1.48 -8.15
N PHE A 129 1.57 -1.20 -7.61
CA PHE A 129 0.33 -1.66 -8.22
C PHE A 129 0.19 -1.11 -9.64
N SER A 130 0.63 0.13 -9.90
CA SER A 130 0.66 0.66 -11.27
C SER A 130 1.51 -0.20 -12.21
N SER A 131 2.65 -0.71 -11.71
CA SER A 131 3.52 -1.62 -12.45
C SER A 131 2.87 -2.99 -12.68
N LEU A 132 2.16 -3.53 -11.69
CA LEU A 132 1.34 -4.74 -11.86
C LEU A 132 0.28 -4.58 -12.95
N LEU A 133 -0.44 -3.46 -12.95
CA LEU A 133 -1.45 -3.15 -13.98
C LEU A 133 -0.86 -3.13 -15.40
N ARG A 134 0.37 -2.62 -15.55
CA ARG A 134 1.10 -2.63 -16.83
C ARG A 134 1.40 -4.05 -17.28
N TYR A 135 1.97 -4.88 -16.40
CA TYR A 135 2.25 -6.27 -16.73
C TYR A 135 0.96 -7.01 -17.13
N THR A 136 -0.15 -6.79 -16.42
CA THR A 136 -1.42 -7.44 -16.80
C THR A 136 -1.97 -6.96 -18.14
N LYS A 137 -1.81 -5.66 -18.48
CA LYS A 137 -2.22 -5.12 -19.79
C LYS A 137 -1.37 -5.70 -20.93
N SER A 138 -0.05 -5.74 -20.76
CA SER A 138 0.85 -6.36 -21.74
C SER A 138 0.58 -7.88 -21.89
N TRP A 139 0.13 -8.55 -20.84
CA TRP A 139 -0.33 -9.93 -20.92
C TRP A 139 -1.63 -10.08 -21.70
N GLU A 140 -2.55 -9.12 -21.61
CA GLU A 140 -3.79 -9.09 -22.40
C GLU A 140 -3.51 -8.94 -23.90
N GLU A 141 -2.52 -8.11 -24.27
CA GLU A 141 -2.08 -7.90 -25.65
C GLU A 141 -1.41 -9.14 -26.26
N LEU A 142 -0.65 -9.92 -25.46
CA LEU A 142 0.02 -11.15 -25.92
C LEU A 142 -0.92 -12.36 -26.02
N HIS A 143 -2.10 -12.32 -25.39
CA HIS A 143 -2.98 -13.47 -25.22
C HIS A 143 -4.25 -13.30 -26.06
N HIS A 144 -4.13 -13.39 -27.39
CA HIS A 144 -5.26 -13.53 -28.33
C HIS A 144 -5.96 -14.90 -28.18
N TRP A 145 -6.51 -15.19 -27.00
CA TRP A 145 -7.32 -16.39 -26.79
C TRP A 145 -8.76 -16.15 -27.21
N ASN A 146 -9.43 -17.26 -27.51
CA ASN A 146 -10.81 -17.33 -27.98
C ASN A 146 -11.73 -16.29 -27.29
N MET A 147 -12.51 -15.52 -28.07
CA MET A 147 -13.28 -14.35 -27.64
C MET A 147 -14.21 -14.58 -26.43
N GLY A 148 -14.58 -15.83 -26.14
CA GLY A 148 -15.34 -16.20 -24.94
C GLY A 148 -14.50 -16.20 -23.66
N ILE A 149 -13.28 -16.76 -23.71
CA ILE A 149 -12.40 -16.93 -22.54
C ILE A 149 -11.82 -15.58 -22.09
N SER A 150 -11.47 -14.70 -23.03
CA SER A 150 -10.97 -13.35 -22.72
C SER A 150 -11.97 -12.54 -21.90
N ARG A 151 -13.27 -12.62 -22.20
CA ARG A 151 -14.33 -11.93 -21.44
C ARG A 151 -14.47 -12.43 -20.01
N PHE A 152 -14.40 -13.75 -19.78
CA PHE A 152 -14.45 -14.32 -18.43
C PHE A 152 -13.20 -13.96 -17.61
N LEU A 153 -12.02 -14.00 -18.23
CA LEU A 153 -10.77 -13.60 -17.59
C LEU A 153 -10.76 -12.10 -17.25
N GLY A 154 -11.27 -11.25 -18.15
CA GLY A 154 -11.42 -9.82 -17.91
C GLY A 154 -12.37 -9.50 -16.76
N LEU A 155 -13.54 -10.15 -16.70
CA LEU A 155 -14.46 -10.01 -15.56
C LEU A 155 -13.81 -10.48 -14.25
N GLY A 156 -13.11 -11.62 -14.26
CA GLY A 156 -12.37 -12.12 -13.11
C GLY A 156 -11.29 -11.13 -12.63
N TYR A 157 -10.57 -10.51 -13.56
CA TYR A 157 -9.58 -9.48 -13.27
C TYR A 157 -10.19 -8.27 -12.55
N TRP A 158 -11.29 -7.71 -13.07
CA TRP A 158 -11.97 -6.58 -12.43
C TRP A 158 -12.51 -6.92 -11.04
N ILE A 159 -12.99 -8.15 -10.84
CA ILE A 159 -13.41 -8.64 -9.51
C ILE A 159 -12.22 -8.68 -8.55
N ILE A 160 -11.06 -9.18 -8.98
CA ILE A 160 -9.84 -9.20 -8.16
C ILE A 160 -9.42 -7.78 -7.78
N VAL A 161 -9.44 -6.85 -8.74
CA VAL A 161 -9.14 -5.43 -8.49
C VAL A 161 -10.13 -4.82 -7.49
N ALA A 162 -11.42 -5.12 -7.61
CA ALA A 162 -12.44 -4.65 -6.68
C ALA A 162 -12.22 -5.18 -5.25
N ILE A 163 -11.89 -6.47 -5.09
CA ILE A 163 -11.57 -7.07 -3.79
C ILE A 163 -10.31 -6.42 -3.20
N LEU A 164 -9.30 -6.12 -4.02
CA LEU A 164 -8.10 -5.44 -3.57
C LEU A 164 -8.40 -4.02 -3.09
N PHE A 165 -9.23 -3.29 -3.82
CA PHE A 165 -9.67 -1.95 -3.42
C PHE A 165 -10.46 -1.98 -2.10
N LEU A 166 -11.34 -2.97 -1.94
CA LEU A 166 -12.04 -3.24 -0.67
C LEU A 166 -11.05 -3.45 0.48
N HIS A 167 -10.02 -4.27 0.26
CA HIS A 167 -8.96 -4.52 1.25
C HIS A 167 -8.20 -3.24 1.62
N TRP A 168 -7.75 -2.46 0.64
CA TRP A 168 -7.04 -1.20 0.90
C TRP A 168 -7.92 -0.19 1.62
N ASN A 169 -9.19 -0.08 1.24
CA ASN A 169 -10.13 0.81 1.90
C ASN A 169 -10.31 0.40 3.38
N ALA A 170 -10.45 -0.90 3.66
CA ALA A 170 -10.52 -1.43 5.03
C ALA A 170 -9.25 -1.09 5.85
N CYS A 171 -8.07 -1.33 5.28
CA CYS A 171 -6.79 -1.00 5.92
C CYS A 171 -6.66 0.50 6.19
N LEU A 172 -7.05 1.35 5.24
CA LEU A 172 -6.96 2.81 5.36
C LEU A 172 -7.90 3.35 6.43
N GLN A 173 -9.16 2.87 6.48
CA GLN A 173 -10.12 3.29 7.51
C GLN A 173 -9.63 2.97 8.93
N TYR A 174 -9.02 1.81 9.14
CA TYR A 174 -8.43 1.45 10.43
C TYR A 174 -7.15 2.25 10.71
N LEU A 175 -6.28 2.42 9.70
CA LEU A 175 -5.04 3.17 9.81
C LEU A 175 -5.32 4.60 10.29
N ILE A 176 -6.29 5.31 9.73
CA ILE A 176 -6.61 6.68 10.14
C ILE A 176 -6.93 6.76 11.65
N VAL A 177 -7.75 5.84 12.15
CA VAL A 177 -8.12 5.82 13.58
C VAL A 177 -6.93 5.43 14.46
N SER A 178 -6.09 4.50 14.00
CA SER A 178 -4.85 4.10 14.65
C SER A 178 -3.86 5.29 14.75
N LEU A 179 -3.71 6.07 13.67
CA LEU A 179 -2.88 7.28 13.64
C LEU A 179 -3.41 8.39 14.57
N GLN A 180 -4.72 8.44 14.85
CA GLN A 180 -5.31 9.39 15.80
C GLN A 180 -5.19 8.96 17.27
N GLY A 181 -4.66 7.76 17.56
CA GLY A 181 -4.57 7.25 18.93
C GLY A 181 -5.90 6.70 19.47
N VAL A 182 -6.81 6.29 18.58
CA VAL A 182 -8.13 5.69 18.91
C VAL A 182 -8.94 6.56 19.86
N PRO A 183 -9.50 7.70 19.39
CA PRO A 183 -10.37 8.52 20.21
C PRO A 183 -11.64 7.73 20.59
N LYS A 184 -12.20 8.01 21.78
CA LYS A 184 -13.40 7.33 22.30
C LYS A 184 -14.61 7.42 21.35
N ASN A 185 -14.69 8.51 20.58
CA ASN A 185 -15.76 8.77 19.60
C ASN A 185 -15.49 8.14 18.22
N SER A 186 -14.39 7.40 18.04
CA SER A 186 -14.15 6.65 16.79
C SER A 186 -14.95 5.36 16.76
N TRP A 187 -15.23 4.84 15.56
CA TRP A 187 -15.90 3.55 15.39
C TRP A 187 -15.13 2.40 16.09
N VAL A 188 -13.80 2.45 16.13
CA VAL A 188 -12.95 1.48 16.86
C VAL A 188 -13.12 1.62 18.38
N GLY A 189 -13.22 2.85 18.87
CA GLY A 189 -13.41 3.17 20.29
C GLY A 189 -14.80 2.79 20.79
N LEU A 190 -15.84 3.12 20.04
CA LEU A 190 -17.24 2.80 20.35
C LEU A 190 -17.49 1.29 20.40
N LEU A 191 -16.90 0.54 19.46
CA LEU A 191 -17.01 -0.92 19.43
C LEU A 191 -16.07 -1.64 20.41
N ASN A 192 -15.18 -0.90 21.08
CA ASN A 192 -14.15 -1.42 21.97
C ASN A 192 -13.35 -2.60 21.37
N ILE A 193 -12.99 -2.47 20.09
CA ILE A 193 -12.27 -3.51 19.31
C ILE A 193 -10.75 -3.30 19.30
N LYS A 194 -10.25 -2.27 20.01
CA LYS A 194 -8.82 -1.90 20.03
C LYS A 194 -7.91 -3.02 20.54
N ASP A 195 -8.33 -3.74 21.57
CA ASP A 195 -7.49 -4.77 22.22
C ASP A 195 -7.86 -6.19 21.78
N LYS A 196 -8.78 -6.32 20.82
CA LYS A 196 -9.16 -7.63 20.24
C LYS A 196 -8.11 -8.14 19.25
N SER A 197 -8.25 -9.41 18.89
CA SER A 197 -7.35 -10.07 17.93
C SER A 197 -7.37 -9.40 16.56
N LEU A 198 -6.27 -9.57 15.80
CA LEU A 198 -6.10 -9.04 14.44
C LEU A 198 -7.28 -9.40 13.53
N LYS A 199 -7.74 -10.66 13.59
CA LYS A 199 -8.85 -11.16 12.77
C LYS A 199 -10.13 -10.36 13.01
N VAL A 200 -10.45 -10.09 14.27
CA VAL A 200 -11.66 -9.34 14.62
C VAL A 200 -11.57 -7.90 14.09
N LYS A 201 -10.46 -7.22 14.32
CA LYS A 201 -10.23 -5.85 13.81
C LYS A 201 -10.37 -5.78 12.29
N TYR A 202 -9.74 -6.72 11.60
CA TYR A 202 -9.74 -6.79 10.15
C TYR A 202 -11.13 -7.10 9.58
N SER A 203 -11.86 -8.07 10.14
CA SER A 203 -13.22 -8.41 9.70
C SER A 203 -14.19 -7.23 9.82
N PHE A 204 -14.16 -6.50 10.94
CA PHE A 204 -14.98 -5.29 11.11
C PHE A 204 -14.59 -4.18 10.12
N SER A 205 -13.30 -4.03 9.84
CA SER A 205 -12.81 -3.04 8.86
C SER A 205 -13.25 -3.37 7.44
N ILE A 206 -13.19 -4.65 7.04
CA ILE A 206 -13.70 -5.12 5.74
C ILE A 206 -15.20 -4.91 5.64
N PHE A 207 -15.95 -5.35 6.64
CA PHE A 207 -17.41 -5.19 6.65
C PHE A 207 -17.78 -3.72 6.47
N ARG A 208 -17.06 -2.83 7.18
CA ARG A 208 -17.26 -1.39 7.05
C ARG A 208 -16.93 -0.88 5.64
N ALA A 209 -15.77 -1.25 5.09
CA ALA A 209 -15.38 -0.87 3.73
C ALA A 209 -16.37 -1.40 2.67
N LEU A 210 -16.92 -2.59 2.88
CA LEU A 210 -17.90 -3.22 1.99
C LEU A 210 -19.20 -2.43 1.98
N CYS A 211 -19.71 -2.04 3.15
CA CYS A 211 -20.89 -1.18 3.24
C CYS A 211 -20.69 0.16 2.49
N HIS A 212 -19.53 0.83 2.64
CA HIS A 212 -19.22 2.03 1.85
C HIS A 212 -19.23 1.76 0.34
N MET A 213 -18.61 0.66 -0.10
CA MET A 213 -18.51 0.34 -1.52
C MET A 213 -19.87 -0.04 -2.13
N MET A 214 -20.76 -0.65 -1.33
CA MET A 214 -22.12 -1.01 -1.73
C MET A 214 -23.15 0.10 -1.47
N CYS A 215 -22.71 1.28 -1.02
CA CYS A 215 -23.58 2.38 -0.61
C CYS A 215 -24.64 1.98 0.44
N LEU A 216 -24.30 1.00 1.30
CA LEU A 216 -25.14 0.55 2.40
C LEU A 216 -24.83 1.39 3.64
N ASP A 217 -25.89 1.76 4.37
CA ASP A 217 -25.74 2.41 5.67
C ASP A 217 -25.31 1.40 6.75
N TYR A 218 -24.58 1.89 7.74
CA TYR A 218 -23.98 1.09 8.82
C TYR A 218 -24.95 0.71 9.93
N GLY A 219 -26.19 1.20 9.85
CA GLY A 219 -27.11 1.22 10.98
C GLY A 219 -26.62 2.11 12.13
N THR A 220 -27.33 2.05 13.27
CA THR A 220 -27.14 2.86 14.48
C THR A 220 -25.78 2.75 15.18
N ILE A 221 -24.84 1.96 14.66
CA ILE A 221 -23.55 1.62 15.29
C ILE A 221 -22.42 2.60 14.92
N GLY A 222 -22.64 3.56 14.00
CA GLY A 222 -21.50 4.28 13.39
C GLY A 222 -21.73 5.70 12.90
N ILE A 223 -22.65 6.49 13.46
CA ILE A 223 -22.71 7.93 13.17
C ILE A 223 -21.45 8.58 13.78
N PRO A 224 -20.54 9.18 12.99
CA PRO A 224 -19.35 9.83 13.53
C PRO A 224 -19.76 11.08 14.31
N THR A 225 -19.71 11.04 15.63
CA THR A 225 -20.00 12.20 16.51
C THR A 225 -18.79 13.13 16.69
N GLY A 226 -17.80 13.04 15.80
CA GLY A 226 -16.60 13.88 15.80
C GLY A 226 -16.64 14.94 14.70
N ASN A 227 -16.19 16.15 15.05
CA ASN A 227 -16.19 17.41 14.26
C ASN A 227 -15.56 17.38 12.84
N ILE A 228 -15.25 16.21 12.27
CA ILE A 228 -14.69 16.10 10.92
C ILE A 228 -15.78 16.19 9.84
N LEU A 229 -17.04 15.90 10.18
CA LEU A 229 -18.17 15.98 9.23
C LEU A 229 -18.79 17.39 9.07
N TYR A 230 -18.53 18.35 9.96
CA TYR A 230 -19.07 19.72 9.80
C TYR A 230 -18.40 20.53 8.67
N SER A 231 -17.34 20.01 8.04
CA SER A 231 -16.68 20.70 6.92
C SER A 231 -17.32 20.46 5.54
N TYR A 232 -18.32 19.58 5.43
CA TYR A 232 -18.98 19.27 4.16
C TYR A 232 -20.42 19.80 4.04
N ASN A 233 -20.95 20.48 5.06
CA ASN A 233 -22.22 21.19 4.97
C ASN A 233 -22.06 22.64 5.43
N VAL A 234 -21.46 23.45 4.55
CA VAL A 234 -21.64 24.90 4.55
C VAL A 234 -22.23 25.27 3.20
N SER A 235 -23.56 25.41 3.17
CA SER A 235 -24.36 26.37 2.40
C SER A 235 -25.79 25.86 2.30
#